data_AF-A0A959KMR2-F1
#
_entry.id   AF-A0A959KMR2-F1
#
_cell.length_a   1.000
_cell.length_b   1.000
_cell.length_c   1.000
_cell.angle_alpha   90.00
_cell.angle_beta   90.00
_cell.angle_gamma   90.00
#
_symmetry.space_group_name_H-M   'P 1'
#
loop_
_entity.id
_entity.type
_entity.pdbx_description
1 polymer ?
#
loop_
_entity_poly.entity_id
_entity_poly.type
_entity_poly.pdbx_seq_one_letter_code
_entity_poly.pdbx_strand_id
1 'polypeptide(L)' 'QAGQPLATIGNRDENGGWVPHLHLQLITDLQGWKGDFPGVCSEAELDLFRQICPEPTILVVQPEP' A
#
# COMPACT_ATOMS: atom_id res chain seq x y z
N GLN A 1 13.72 0.77 -14.00
CA GLN A 1 14.37 -0.57 -13.97
C GLN A 1 14.31 -1.13 -12.56
N ALA A 2 14.43 -2.44 -12.37
CA ALA A 2 14.52 -3.02 -11.03
C ALA A 2 15.73 -2.42 -10.29
N GLY A 3 15.54 -2.02 -9.03
CA GLY A 3 16.58 -1.36 -8.22
C GLY A 3 16.81 0.13 -8.52
N GLN A 4 16.10 0.71 -9.50
CA GLN A 4 16.16 2.15 -9.74
C GLN A 4 15.43 2.92 -8.62
N PRO A 5 16.05 3.96 -8.02
CA PRO A 5 15.37 4.81 -7.05
C PRO A 5 14.11 5.45 -7.63
N LEU A 6 13.00 5.37 -6.91
CA LEU A 6 11.70 5.95 -7.29
C LEU A 6 11.41 7.25 -6.52
N ALA A 7 11.68 7.25 -5.21
CA ALA A 7 11.44 8.36 -4.31
C ALA A 7 12.29 8.21 -3.03
N THR A 8 12.28 9.24 -2.19
CA THR A 8 12.85 9.23 -0.83
C THR A 8 11.74 9.29 0.21
N ILE A 9 11.98 8.75 1.41
CA ILE A 9 11.04 8.89 2.52
C ILE A 9 11.08 10.34 3.02
N GLY A 10 9.89 10.91 3.21
CA GLY A 10 9.68 12.25 3.70
C GLY A 10 9.98 12.43 5.19
N ASN A 11 9.92 13.68 5.66
CA ASN A 11 10.02 14.01 7.09
C ASN A 11 8.65 13.94 7.77
N ARG A 12 8.59 14.21 9.08
CA ARG A 12 7.36 14.12 9.88
C ARG A 12 6.29 15.13 9.47
N ASP A 13 6.68 16.26 8.89
CA ASP A 13 5.77 17.36 8.58
C ASP A 13 4.95 17.07 7.30
N GLU A 14 5.40 16.13 6.47
CA GLU A 14 4.75 15.79 5.18
C GLU A 14 3.54 14.87 5.33
N ASN A 15 3.52 14.00 6.35
CA ASN A 15 2.43 13.06 6.59
C ASN A 15 1.81 13.29 7.98
N GLY A 16 1.29 14.49 8.22
CA GLY A 16 0.47 14.79 9.41
C GLY A 16 1.14 14.51 10.76
N GLY A 17 2.47 14.59 10.85
CA GLY A 17 3.23 14.36 12.09
C GLY A 17 3.63 12.90 12.35
N TRP A 18 3.26 11.95 11.49
CA TRP A 18 3.65 10.55 11.64
C TRP A 18 5.17 10.36 11.52
N VAL A 19 5.73 9.36 12.21
CA VAL A 19 7.16 8.99 12.07
C VAL A 19 7.46 8.63 10.61
N PRO A 20 8.62 8.98 10.02
CA PRO A 20 8.93 8.65 8.64
C PRO A 20 8.81 7.15 8.36
N HIS A 21 7.95 6.76 7.43
CA HIS A 21 7.70 5.37 7.04
C HIS A 21 7.28 5.26 5.57
N LEU A 22 7.32 4.05 5.03
CA LEU A 22 6.79 3.73 3.70
C LEU A 22 5.38 3.15 3.84
N HIS A 23 4.40 3.79 3.20
CA HIS A 23 3.09 3.18 2.97
C HIS A 23 3.08 2.58 1.55
N LEU A 24 2.87 1.27 1.46
CA LEU A 24 2.88 0.53 0.19
C LEU A 24 1.56 -0.25 0.07
N GLN A 25 0.88 -0.08 -1.06
CA GLN A 25 -0.33 -0.81 -1.42
C GLN A 25 -0.14 -1.44 -2.80
N LEU A 26 -0.52 -2.71 -2.95
CA LEU A 26 -0.54 -3.42 -4.23
C LEU A 26 -2.00 -3.59 -4.66
N ILE A 27 -2.34 -3.04 -5.82
CA ILE A 27 -3.71 -3.03 -6.35
C ILE A 27 -3.63 -3.47 -7.81
N THR A 28 -4.38 -4.50 -8.19
CA THR A 28 -4.38 -5.06 -9.56
C THR A 28 -5.43 -4.42 -10.46
N ASP A 29 -6.46 -3.82 -9.88
CA ASP A 29 -7.51 -3.08 -10.59
C ASP A 29 -7.97 -1.88 -9.74
N LEU A 30 -7.88 -0.68 -10.31
CA LEU A 30 -8.26 0.57 -9.66
C LEU A 30 -9.78 0.80 -9.64
N GLN A 31 -10.62 -0.07 -10.23
CA GLN A 31 -12.09 0.03 -10.16
C GLN A 31 -12.65 1.43 -10.53
N GLY A 32 -11.95 2.16 -11.40
CA GLY A 32 -12.31 3.51 -11.82
C GLY A 32 -11.89 4.66 -10.90
N TRP A 33 -11.27 4.37 -9.74
CA TRP A 33 -10.67 5.37 -8.86
C TRP A 33 -9.54 6.13 -9.56
N LYS A 34 -9.40 7.43 -9.24
CA LYS A 34 -8.35 8.31 -9.78
C LYS A 34 -7.80 9.19 -8.66
N GLY A 35 -6.47 9.28 -8.60
CA GLY A 35 -5.79 9.94 -7.49
C GLY A 35 -5.73 9.00 -6.30
N ASP A 36 -6.66 9.17 -5.37
CA ASP A 36 -6.71 8.36 -4.15
C ASP A 36 -7.41 7.01 -4.38
N PHE A 37 -6.98 6.01 -3.61
CA PHE A 37 -7.61 4.69 -3.54
C PHE A 37 -7.91 4.35 -2.07
N PRO A 38 -9.03 3.67 -1.74
CA PRO A 38 -9.36 3.34 -0.37
C PRO A 38 -8.26 2.54 0.34
N GLY A 39 -7.81 3.03 1.49
CA GLY A 39 -6.87 2.31 2.38
C GLY A 39 -7.53 1.26 3.28
N VAL A 40 -8.87 1.29 3.36
CA VAL A 40 -9.71 0.37 4.14
C VAL A 40 -10.99 0.10 3.37
N CYS A 41 -11.67 -1.02 3.67
CA CYS A 41 -12.97 -1.36 3.08
C CYS A 41 -13.95 -1.79 4.17
N SER A 42 -15.24 -1.72 3.87
CA SER A 42 -16.28 -2.29 4.73
C SER A 42 -16.32 -3.82 4.61
N GLU A 43 -16.93 -4.49 5.59
CA GLU A 43 -17.11 -5.96 5.55
C GLU A 43 -17.89 -6.41 4.30
N ALA A 44 -18.86 -5.62 3.85
CA ALA A 44 -19.63 -5.90 2.63
C ALA A 44 -18.80 -5.85 1.34
N GLU A 45 -17.68 -5.13 1.35
CA GLU A 45 -16.79 -4.97 0.19
C GLU A 45 -15.56 -5.91 0.27
N LEU A 46 -15.41 -6.65 1.37
CA LEU A 46 -14.22 -7.43 1.67
C LEU A 46 -13.89 -8.44 0.57
N ASP A 47 -14.91 -9.10 0.00
CA ASP A 47 -14.72 -10.08 -1.07
C ASP A 47 -14.26 -9.44 -2.39
N LEU A 48 -14.67 -8.20 -2.67
CA LEU A 48 -14.17 -7.44 -3.81
C LEU A 48 -12.70 -7.07 -3.59
N PHE A 49 -12.38 -6.44 -2.45
CA PHE A 49 -11.02 -5.98 -2.17
C PHE A 49 -10.02 -7.13 -2.06
N ARG A 50 -10.42 -8.30 -1.56
CA ARG A 50 -9.57 -9.51 -1.57
C ARG A 50 -9.18 -9.99 -2.97
N GLN A 51 -9.99 -9.70 -4.00
CA GLN A 51 -9.69 -10.10 -5.37
C GLN A 51 -8.70 -9.14 -6.05
N ILE A 52 -8.76 -7.85 -5.70
CA ILE A 52 -7.99 -6.79 -6.36
C ILE A 52 -6.78 -6.31 -5.55
N CYS A 53 -6.74 -6.58 -4.25
CA CYS A 53 -5.63 -6.29 -3.35
C CYS A 53 -5.03 -7.62 -2.87
N PRO A 54 -3.88 -8.04 -3.44
CA PRO A 54 -3.23 -9.28 -3.04
C PRO A 54 -2.85 -9.29 -1.56
N GLU A 55 -2.75 -10.49 -1.00
CA GLU A 55 -2.32 -10.69 0.37
C GLU A 55 -0.88 -10.14 0.56
N PRO A 56 -0.63 -9.28 1.57
CA PRO A 56 0.63 -8.54 1.68
C PRO A 56 1.84 -9.39 2.12
N THR A 57 1.63 -10.55 2.76
CA THR A 57 2.71 -11.45 3.21
C THR A 57 3.58 -11.92 2.04
N ILE A 58 3.07 -11.96 0.81
CA ILE A 58 3.88 -12.26 -0.38
C ILE A 58 5.00 -11.25 -0.63
N LEU A 59 4.87 -10.02 -0.14
CA LEU A 59 5.83 -8.92 -0.33
C LEU A 59 6.81 -8.80 0.84
N VAL A 60 6.50 -9.39 1.98
CA VAL A 60 7.30 -9.30 3.19
C VAL A 60 8.04 -10.61 3.37
N VAL A 61 9.35 -10.59 3.12
CA VAL A 61 10.23 -11.66 3.61
C VAL A 61 10.22 -11.54 5.13
N GLN A 62 9.61 -12.52 5.82
CA GLN A 62 9.74 -12.57 7.27
C GLN A 62 11.22 -12.70 7.60
N PRO A 63 11.77 -11.87 8.51
CA PRO A 63 13.09 -12.17 9.04
C PRO A 63 13.04 -13.57 9.64
N GLU A 64 13.99 -14.43 9.27
CA GLU A 64 14.21 -15.69 9.99
C GLU A 64 14.38 -15.36 11.49
N PRO A 65 13.86 -16.20 12.39
CA PRO A 65 13.96 -15.97 13.83
C PRO A 65 15.40 -15.80 14.33
#